data_AF-A0A099KJ25-F1
#
_entry.id   AF-A0A099KJ25-F1
#
_cell.length_a   1.000
_cell.length_b   1.000
_cell.length_c   1.000
_cell.angle_alpha   90.00
_cell.angle_beta   90.00
_cell.angle_gamma   90.00
#
_symmetry.space_group_name_H-M   'P 1'
#
loop_
_entity.id
_entity.type
_entity.pdbx_description
1 polymer ?
#
loop_
_entity_poly.entity_id
_entity_poly.type
_entity_poly.pdbx_seq_one_letter_code
_entity_poly.pdbx_strand_id
1 'polypeptide(L)' 'MLMRLFFLLPVIMCLVWWWYLTKHGYSAKQGLKGFAYILAFNLIIAGFFTLMIHITQ' A
#
# COMPACT_ATOMS: atom_id res chain seq x y z
N MET A 1 8.57 15.16 12.62
CA MET A 1 9.41 14.75 11.46
C MET A 1 9.26 13.26 11.08
N LEU A 2 8.68 12.38 11.92
CA LEU A 2 8.58 10.92 11.68
C LEU A 2 7.35 10.44 10.86
N MET A 3 6.22 11.17 10.88
CA MET A 3 4.97 10.76 10.21
C MET A 3 5.06 10.60 8.68
N ARG A 4 6.04 11.25 8.03
CA ARG A 4 6.19 11.20 6.56
C ARG A 4 6.64 9.83 6.05
N LEU A 5 7.36 9.05 6.85
CA LEU A 5 7.85 7.72 6.44
C LEU A 5 6.72 6.69 6.30
N PHE A 6 5.68 6.78 7.13
CA PHE A 6 4.50 5.90 7.01
C PHE A 6 3.73 6.11 5.70
N PHE A 7 3.78 7.32 5.14
CA PHE A 7 3.19 7.60 3.83
C PHE A 7 4.05 7.05 2.66
N LEU A 8 5.35 6.86 2.86
CA LEU A 8 6.24 6.31 1.84
C LEU A 8 6.14 4.77 1.71
N LEU A 9 5.77 4.08 2.79
CA LEU A 9 5.58 2.62 2.83
C LEU A 9 4.74 2.06 1.66
N PRO A 10 3.53 2.58 1.37
CA PRO A 10 2.74 2.12 0.22
C PRO A 10 3.45 2.34 -1.12
N VAL A 11 4.17 3.46 -1.26
CA VAL A 11 4.90 3.79 -2.50
C VAL A 11 6.05 2.80 -2.72
N ILE A 12 6.79 2.47 -1.66
CA ILE A 12 7.87 1.48 -1.71
C ILE A 12 7.30 0.09 -2.04
N MET A 13 6.19 -0.31 -1.42
CA MET A 13 5.53 -1.58 -1.72
C MET A 13 5.07 -1.67 -3.18
N CYS A 14 4.49 -0.60 -3.72
CA CYS A 14 4.10 -0.52 -5.13
C CYS A 14 5.31 -0.62 -6.08
N LEU A 15 6.43 0.04 -5.76
CA LEU A 15 7.66 -0.02 -6.55
C LEU A 15 8.27 -1.42 -6.56
N VAL A 16 8.32 -2.10 -5.40
CA VAL A 16 8.82 -3.47 -5.28
C VAL A 16 7.95 -4.44 -6.09
N TRP A 17 6.63 -4.29 -6.02
CA TRP A 17 5.69 -5.13 -6.77
C TRP A 17 5.78 -4.88 -8.29
N TRP A 18 5.92 -3.62 -8.71
CA TRP A 18 6.17 -3.28 -10.12
C TRP A 18 7.46 -3.90 -10.65
N TRP A 19 8.53 -3.85 -9.86
CA TRP A 19 9.81 -4.46 -10.23
C TRP A 19 9.71 -5.98 -10.33
N TYR A 20 9.00 -6.63 -9.40
CA TYR A 20 8.73 -8.06 -9.42
C TYR A 20 8.01 -8.51 -10.70
N LEU A 21 6.96 -7.79 -11.09
CA LEU A 21 6.20 -8.06 -12.32
C LEU A 21 7.07 -7.89 -13.57
N THR A 22 7.85 -6.80 -13.62
CA THR A 22 8.73 -6.50 -14.75
C THR A 22 9.82 -7.56 -14.90
N LYS A 23 10.40 -8.04 -13.79
CA LYS A 23 11.41 -9.11 -13.78
C LYS A 23 10.87 -10.46 -14.26
N HIS A 24 9.61 -10.76 -13.97
CA HIS A 24 8.96 -12.00 -14.39
C HIS A 24 8.25 -11.90 -15.76
N GLY A 25 8.30 -10.74 -16.42
CA GLY A 25 7.61 -10.52 -17.69
C GLY A 25 6.08 -10.49 -17.57
N TYR A 26 5.54 -10.31 -16.37
CA TYR A 26 4.10 -10.22 -16.14
C TYR A 26 3.56 -8.86 -16.58
N SER A 27 2.42 -8.88 -17.25
CA SER A 27 1.68 -7.68 -17.61
C SER A 27 1.11 -6.98 -16.38
N ALA A 28 1.00 -5.65 -16.41
CA ALA A 28 0.34 -4.86 -15.36
C ALA A 28 -1.09 -5.35 -15.07
N LYS A 29 -1.79 -5.94 -16.06
CA LYS A 29 -3.11 -6.57 -15.85
C LYS A 29 -3.06 -7.81 -14.97
N GLN A 30 -1.99 -8.60 -15.07
CA GLN A 30 -1.80 -9.78 -14.21
C GLN A 30 -1.38 -9.37 -12.79
N GLY A 31 -0.62 -8.30 -12.67
CA GLY A 31 -0.18 -7.72 -11.41
C GLY A 31 -1.22 -6.91 -10.64
N LEU A 32 -2.38 -6.61 -11.24
CA LEU A 32 -3.41 -5.76 -10.66
C LEU A 32 -3.87 -6.24 -9.28
N LYS A 33 -3.95 -7.56 -9.06
CA LYS A 33 -4.29 -8.14 -7.76
C LYS A 33 -3.31 -7.73 -6.66
N GLY A 34 -2.02 -7.69 -6.93
CA GLY A 34 -1.04 -7.28 -5.92
C GLY A 34 -1.09 -5.79 -5.62
N PHE A 35 -1.32 -4.94 -6.63
CA PHE A 35 -1.59 -3.51 -6.40
C PHE A 35 -2.85 -3.30 -5.56
N ALA A 36 -3.93 -4.03 -5.85
CA ALA A 36 -5.15 -4.00 -5.07
C ALA A 36 -4.92 -4.44 -3.62
N TYR A 37 -4.10 -5.47 -3.39
CA TYR A 37 -3.72 -5.92 -2.04
C TYR A 37 -2.94 -4.85 -1.28
N ILE A 38 -1.93 -4.23 -1.90
CA ILE A 38 -1.13 -3.17 -1.28
C ILE A 38 -2.03 -1.98 -0.91
N LEU A 39 -2.91 -1.55 -1.82
CA LEU A 39 -3.85 -0.48 -1.57
C LEU A 39 -4.84 -0.83 -0.45
N ALA A 40 -5.46 -2.02 -0.51
CA ALA A 40 -6.41 -2.47 0.50
C ALA A 40 -5.78 -2.54 1.89
N PHE A 41 -4.57 -3.09 2.00
CA PHE A 41 -3.84 -3.16 3.27
C PHE A 41 -3.57 -1.76 3.85
N ASN A 42 -3.11 -0.82 3.02
CA ASN A 42 -2.86 0.55 3.47
C ASN A 42 -4.16 1.29 3.83
N LEU A 43 -5.25 1.07 3.09
CA LEU A 43 -6.56 1.62 3.39
C LEU A 43 -7.13 1.09 4.72
N ILE A 44 -6.98 -0.21 4.98
CA ILE A 44 -7.42 -0.82 6.25
C ILE A 44 -6.66 -0.19 7.42
N ILE A 45 -5.34 -0.04 7.30
CA ILE A 45 -4.53 0.59 8.35
C ILE A 45 -4.95 2.06 8.57
N ALA A 46 -5.09 2.83 7.49
CA ALA A 46 -5.52 4.22 7.56
C ALA A 46 -6.93 4.35 8.17
N GLY A 47 -7.86 3.49 7.76
CA GLY A 47 -9.21 3.41 8.31
C GLY A 47 -9.21 3.07 9.79
N PHE A 48 -8.40 2.08 10.20
CA PHE A 48 -8.23 1.71 11.60
C PHE A 48 -7.73 2.88 12.46
N PHE A 49 -6.67 3.58 12.04
CA PHE A 49 -6.17 4.74 12.76
C PHE A 49 -7.17 5.90 12.78
N THR A 50 -7.88 6.12 11.67
CA THR A 50 -8.95 7.14 11.60
C THR A 50 -10.07 6.83 12.59
N LEU A 51 -10.51 5.58 12.63
CA LEU A 51 -11.54 5.11 13.55
C LEU A 51 -11.10 5.25 15.01
N MET A 52 -9.86 4.85 15.34
CA MET A 52 -9.28 5.01 16.67
C MET A 52 -9.29 6.46 17.14
N ILE A 53 -8.92 7.41 16.26
CA ILE A 53 -8.97 8.84 16.59
C ILE A 53 -10.42 9.26 16.88
N HIS A 54 -11.38 8.80 16.08
CA HIS A 54 -12.79 9.15 16.23
C HIS A 54 -13.45 8.54 17.48
N ILE A 55 -12.97 7.40 17.95
CA ILE A 55 -13.47 6.74 19.17
C ILE A 55 -12.80 7.31 20.43
N THR A 56 -11.57 7.81 20.32
CA THR A 56 -10.78 8.30 21.46
C THR A 56 -10.97 9.80 21.72
N GLN A 57 -11.35 10.58 20.70
CA GLN A 57 -11.77 11.98 20.82
C GLN A 57 -13.25 12.07 21.18
#